data_AF-A0A5S4T7D6-F1
#
_entry.id   AF-A0A5S4T7D6-F1
#
_cell.length_a   1.000
_cell.length_b   1.000
_cell.length_c   1.000
_cell.angle_alpha   90.00
_cell.angle_beta   90.00
_cell.angle_gamma   90.00
#
_symmetry.space_group_name_H-M   'P 1'
#
loop_
_entity.id
_entity.type
_entity.pdbx_description
1 polymer ?
#
loop_
_entity_poly.entity_id
_entity_poly.type
_entity_poly.pdbx_seq_one_letter_code
_entity_poly.pdbx_strand_id
1 'polypeptide(L)' 'MTEKINIQEVLVVEGKDDTANLRRFYNVDTYETRGSAITEEDLERINRLNDLRGVIVLTDPDY' A
#
# COMPACT_ATOMS: atom_id res chain seq x y z
N MET A 1 -3.96 -20.98 15.22
CA MET A 1 -4.07 -19.89 14.23
C MET A 1 -2.97 -18.91 14.57
N THR A 2 -2.00 -18.69 13.68
CA THR A 2 -0.91 -17.74 13.93
C THR A 2 -1.50 -16.32 13.88
N GLU A 3 -1.21 -15.49 14.87
CA GLU A 3 -1.63 -14.09 14.84
C GLU A 3 -0.96 -13.37 13.65
N LYS A 4 -1.73 -12.58 12.91
CA LYS A 4 -1.21 -11.76 11.82
C LYS A 4 -0.46 -10.57 12.40
N ILE A 5 0.68 -10.24 11.82
CA ILE A 5 1.44 -9.04 12.20
C ILE A 5 0.64 -7.80 11.75
N ASN A 6 0.54 -6.82 12.63
CA ASN A 6 -0.06 -5.52 12.33
C ASN A 6 1.01 -4.59 11.77
N ILE A 7 0.76 -4.02 10.59
CA ILE A 7 1.61 -2.99 9.98
C ILE A 7 0.90 -1.64 10.14
N GLN A 8 1.56 -0.66 10.75
CA GLN A 8 0.93 0.63 11.06
C GLN A 8 0.92 1.57 9.86
N GLU A 9 1.97 1.50 9.04
CA GLU A 9 2.13 2.23 7.80
C GLU A 9 1.12 1.79 6.73
N VAL A 10 0.85 2.68 5.78
CA VAL A 10 0.05 2.35 4.60
C VAL A 10 0.95 1.84 3.49
N LEU A 11 0.62 0.68 2.93
CA LEU A 11 1.37 0.10 1.81
C LEU A 11 0.82 0.62 0.48
N VAL A 12 1.65 1.32 -0.30
CA VAL A 12 1.30 1.72 -1.67
C VAL A 12 1.65 0.56 -2.61
N VAL A 13 0.66 0.08 -3.36
CA VAL A 13 0.75 -1.11 -4.23
C VAL A 13 0.12 -0.83 -5.61
N GLU A 14 0.48 -1.63 -6.62
CA GLU A 14 0.02 -1.42 -8.00
C GLU A 14 -1.46 -1.76 -8.19
N GLY A 15 -1.93 -2.83 -7.54
CA GLY A 15 -3.28 -3.33 -7.78
C GLY A 15 -3.96 -4.06 -6.61
N LYS A 16 -5.17 -4.51 -6.90
CA LYS A 16 -6.04 -5.22 -5.95
C LYS A 16 -5.49 -6.59 -5.56
N ASP A 17 -4.74 -7.22 -6.45
CA ASP A 17 -4.15 -8.54 -6.21
C ASP A 17 -3.07 -8.45 -5.11
N ASP A 18 -2.28 -7.37 -5.10
CA ASP A 18 -1.31 -7.08 -4.03
C ASP A 18 -2.02 -6.88 -2.69
N THR A 19 -3.06 -6.05 -2.67
CA THR A 19 -3.90 -5.83 -1.48
C THR A 19 -4.44 -7.15 -0.93
N ALA A 20 -4.98 -8.00 -1.81
CA ALA A 20 -5.54 -9.28 -1.44
C ALA A 20 -4.46 -10.24 -0.89
N ASN A 21 -3.27 -10.25 -1.50
CA ASN A 21 -2.16 -11.09 -1.08
C ASN A 21 -1.62 -10.65 0.29
N LEU A 22 -1.36 -9.36 0.49
CA LEU A 22 -0.85 -8.82 1.75
C LEU A 22 -1.80 -9.08 2.92
N ARG A 23 -3.09 -8.86 2.73
CA ARG A 23 -4.11 -9.10 3.76
C ARG A 23 -4.27 -10.57 4.14
N ARG A 24 -3.76 -11.53 3.35
CA ARG A 24 -3.70 -12.95 3.74
C ARG A 24 -2.72 -13.18 4.88
N PHE A 25 -1.61 -12.44 4.92
CA PHE A 25 -0.51 -12.63 5.86
C PHE A 25 -0.47 -11.58 6.98
N TYR A 26 -0.91 -10.35 6.70
CA TYR A 26 -0.80 -9.19 7.58
C TYR A 26 -2.15 -8.53 7.83
N ASN A 27 -2.26 -7.82 8.95
CA ASN A 27 -3.29 -6.81 9.14
C ASN A 27 -2.71 -5.46 8.73
N VAL A 28 -3.10 -4.99 7.55
CA VAL A 28 -2.45 -3.88 6.86
C VAL A 28 -3.46 -3.13 5.98
N ASP A 29 -3.26 -1.83 5.90
CA ASP A 29 -3.97 -0.95 4.98
C ASP A 29 -3.13 -0.70 3.74
N THR A 30 -3.78 -0.66 2.58
CA THR A 30 -3.14 -0.44 1.30
C THR A 30 -3.75 0.74 0.56
N TYR A 31 -2.92 1.37 -0.28
CA TYR A 31 -3.33 2.37 -1.26
C TYR A 31 -2.97 1.85 -2.66
N GLU A 32 -3.97 1.69 -3.52
CA GLU A 32 -3.80 1.08 -4.86
C GLU A 32 -3.63 2.18 -5.92
N THR A 33 -2.53 2.15 -6.69
CA THR A 33 -2.24 3.15 -7.74
C THR A 33 -2.96 2.90 -9.07
N ARG A 34 -3.81 1.85 -9.15
CA ARG A 34 -4.55 1.45 -10.35
C ARG A 34 -3.63 1.19 -11.56
N GLY A 35 -2.47 0.57 -11.33
CA GLY A 35 -1.40 0.33 -12.31
C GLY A 35 -0.31 1.40 -12.28
N SER A 36 0.30 1.68 -13.44
CA SER A 36 1.45 2.61 -13.58
C SER A 36 1.06 4.10 -13.60
N ALA A 37 -0.24 4.42 -13.61
CA ALA A 37 -0.73 5.79 -13.75
C ALA A 37 -0.99 6.42 -12.38
N ILE A 38 0.03 7.04 -11.79
CA ILE A 38 -0.11 7.86 -10.58
C ILE A 38 -0.52 9.28 -11.00
N THR A 39 -1.63 9.77 -10.45
CA THR A 39 -2.08 11.15 -10.65
C THR A 39 -1.54 12.11 -9.58
N GLU A 40 -1.62 13.42 -9.80
CA GLU A 40 -1.29 14.42 -8.75
C GLU A 40 -2.17 14.25 -7.51
N GLU A 41 -3.44 13.89 -7.68
CA GLU A 41 -4.36 13.59 -6.57
C GLU A 41 -3.88 12.38 -5.74
N ASP A 42 -3.33 11.36 -6.40
CA ASP A 42 -2.74 10.21 -5.73
C ASP A 42 -1.50 10.61 -4.93
N LEU A 43 -0.61 11.42 -5.53
CA LEU A 43 0.57 11.93 -4.83
C LEU A 43 0.20 12.77 -3.60
N GLU A 44 -0.79 13.64 -3.71
CA GLU A 44 -1.28 14.41 -2.58
C GLU A 44 -1.86 13.52 -1.47
N ARG A 45 -2.62 12.48 -1.84
CA ARG A 45 -3.14 11.52 -0.88
C ARG A 45 -2.03 10.74 -0.20
N ILE A 46 -1.07 10.23 -0.97
CA ILE A 46 0.09 9.50 -0.45
C ILE A 46 0.88 10.38 0.51
N ASN A 47 1.11 11.66 0.17
CA ASN A 47 1.82 12.59 1.05
C ASN A 47 1.07 12.79 2.38
N ARG A 48 -0.25 12.99 2.34
CA ARG A 48 -1.08 13.09 3.56
C ARG A 48 -1.05 11.80 4.39
N LEU A 49 -1.08 10.64 3.74
CA LEU A 49 -0.99 9.34 4.44
C LEU A 49 0.39 9.16 5.10
N ASN A 50 1.45 9.60 4.43
CA ASN A 50 2.81 9.55 4.96
C ASN A 50 2.96 10.43 6.21
N ASP A 51 2.39 11.63 6.20
CA ASP A 51 2.40 12.52 7.38
C ASP A 51 1.61 11.95 8.56
N LEU A 52 0.51 11.22 8.30
CA LEU A 52 -0.37 10.69 9.34
C LEU A 52 0.09 9.36 9.94
N ARG A 53 0.58 8.45 9.10
CA ARG A 53 0.85 7.05 9.48
C ARG A 53 2.18 6.52 8.97
N GLY A 54 2.86 7.24 8.08
CA GLY A 54 3.96 6.69 7.29
C GLY A 54 3.44 5.85 6.12
N VAL A 55 4.24 5.84 5.04
CA VAL A 55 3.96 5.06 3.83
C VAL A 55 5.16 4.18 3.50
N ILE A 56 4.88 2.94 3.09
CA ILE A 56 5.85 2.01 2.51
C ILE A 56 5.42 1.74 1.06
N VAL A 57 6.31 1.98 0.11
CA VAL A 57 6.07 1.68 -1.31
C VAL A 57 6.50 0.24 -1.58
N LEU A 58 5.57 -0.58 -2.08
CA LEU A 58 5.81 -1.97 -2.45
C LEU A 58 5.27 -2.20 -3.86
N THR A 59 6.16 -2.10 -4.83
CA THR A 59 5.87 -2.30 -6.27
C THR A 59 6.73 -3.42 -6.80
N ASP A 60 6.33 -3.99 -7.94
CA ASP A 60 7.12 -5.03 -8.58
C ASP A 60 8.44 -4.44 -9.11
N PRO A 61 9.55 -5.21 -9.12
CA PRO A 61 10.85 -4.75 -9.60
C PRO A 61 10.94 -4.68 -11.14
N ASP A 62 9.83 -4.39 -11.81
CA ASP A 62 9.75 -4.33 -13.26
C ASP A 62 10.10 -2.91 -13.74
N TYR A 63 11.08 -2.82 -14.65
CA TYR A 63 11.75 -1.62 -15.21
C TYR A 63 12.87 -0.95 -14.39
#